data_AF-R5A4T7-F1
#
_entry.id   AF-R5A4T7-F1
#
_cell.length_a   1.000
_cell.length_b   1.000
_cell.length_c   1.000
_cell.angle_alpha   90.00
_cell.angle_beta   90.00
_cell.angle_gamma   90.00
#
_symmetry.space_group_name_H-M   'P 1'
#
loop_
_entity.id
_entity.type
_entity.pdbx_description
1 polymer ?
#
loop_
_entity_poly.entity_id
_entity_poly.type
_entity_poly.pdbx_seq_one_letter_code
_entity_poly.pdbx_strand_id
1 'polypeptide(L)'
;MKEWLEPMGETLYVSDLDGTLLTGEERLTEFTIRVLNRLTQRGVRFTYATARSRNSAEVVTQGLTKSLPVIVYNGAFVRRGDTGELLVKETLLPSQIDSAREIFRRHGISPLVYTLLDGVERVRWRPGSETPGVARYLAKRKGDPRFLPAEEECSLYGGEVFYFTCIGDREALEPAWEELSRVEGLRVLLQEEIYQPGEFWLEVMAQGATKANAARLLAERLGCGRMVAFGDGLNDLPLFEAAQERCAVENAVSQLKQAADWVLPGNEEDGVAKWLLADTAPALALGESAGEFRLRLYRPEDLEELILLFYQTVRTVALKDYTPEETEAWAPSPESVDRAAWGESLAAHYTLVAERNGELLGFGDMDETGYLDRLYVHKDFQGRGVATVLTEALEGYARGLGAERVTVHASRTAKPFFQKRGYQVVTAQRVVRRGVELENFAMELKL
;
A
#
# COMPACT_ATOMS: atom_id res chain seq x y z
N MET A 1 25.04 30.87 4.46
CA MET A 1 23.60 31.09 4.26
C MET A 1 22.94 29.74 4.45
N LYS A 2 22.18 29.56 5.55
CA LYS A 2 21.37 28.37 5.76
C LYS A 2 20.19 28.48 4.80
N GLU A 3 20.20 27.71 3.72
CA GLU A 3 18.97 27.37 3.01
C GLU A 3 18.17 26.49 3.97
N TRP A 4 17.21 27.11 4.64
CA TRP A 4 16.19 26.38 5.37
C TRP A 4 15.32 25.74 4.28
N LEU A 5 15.54 24.45 4.02
CA LEU A 5 14.48 23.62 3.48
C LEU A 5 13.29 23.80 4.43
N GLU A 6 12.14 24.24 3.89
CA GLU A 6 10.90 24.17 4.64
C GLU A 6 10.77 22.74 5.18
N PRO A 7 10.35 22.55 6.45
CA PRO A 7 10.13 21.21 6.96
C PRO A 7 9.18 20.51 5.98
N MET A 8 9.63 19.42 5.35
CA MET A 8 8.74 18.61 4.51
C MET A 8 7.52 18.27 5.37
N GLY A 9 6.35 18.78 4.99
CA GLY A 9 5.09 18.43 5.66
C GLY A 9 4.93 16.90 5.68
N GLU A 10 4.10 16.40 6.59
CA GLU A 10 3.92 14.95 6.76
C GLU A 10 3.54 14.23 5.46
N THR A 11 3.79 12.92 5.40
CA THR A 11 3.49 12.11 4.21
C THR A 11 2.02 11.66 4.21
N LEU A 12 1.30 11.87 3.11
CA LEU A 12 0.03 11.21 2.82
C LEU A 12 0.27 9.93 2.00
N TYR A 13 -0.19 8.80 2.51
CA TYR A 13 -0.16 7.52 1.80
C TYR A 13 -1.55 7.24 1.23
N VAL A 14 -1.63 7.04 -0.09
CA VAL A 14 -2.89 6.80 -0.82
C VAL A 14 -2.78 5.51 -1.60
N SER A 15 -3.57 4.51 -1.22
CA SER A 15 -3.62 3.22 -1.92
C SER A 15 -4.85 3.10 -2.79
N ASP A 16 -4.72 2.55 -3.99
CA ASP A 16 -5.86 1.88 -4.61
C ASP A 16 -6.30 0.66 -3.76
N LEU A 17 -7.52 0.19 -3.96
CA LEU A 17 -8.05 -0.99 -3.31
C LEU A 17 -7.89 -2.26 -4.15
N ASP A 18 -8.56 -2.31 -5.31
CA ASP A 18 -8.80 -3.53 -6.07
C ASP A 18 -7.55 -3.95 -6.83
N GLY A 19 -6.95 -5.09 -6.48
CA GLY A 19 -5.68 -5.51 -7.09
C GLY A 19 -4.45 -4.84 -6.47
N THR A 20 -4.62 -3.87 -5.57
CA THR A 20 -3.51 -3.21 -4.86
C THR A 20 -3.46 -3.56 -3.38
N LEU A 21 -4.48 -3.14 -2.61
CA LEU A 21 -4.54 -3.36 -1.17
C LEU A 21 -5.38 -4.59 -0.80
N LEU A 22 -6.38 -4.89 -1.61
CA LEU A 22 -7.24 -6.06 -1.47
C LEU A 22 -6.61 -7.27 -2.16
N THR A 23 -6.79 -8.44 -1.56
CA THR A 23 -6.51 -9.72 -2.23
C THR A 23 -7.51 -9.97 -3.37
N GLY A 24 -7.25 -10.99 -4.18
CA GLY A 24 -8.15 -11.50 -5.21
C GLY A 24 -9.51 -11.99 -4.68
N GLU A 25 -9.65 -12.17 -3.37
CA GLU A 25 -10.91 -12.50 -2.70
C GLU A 25 -11.70 -11.25 -2.24
N GLU A 26 -11.36 -10.07 -2.73
CA GLU A 26 -12.01 -8.79 -2.39
C GLU A 26 -11.98 -8.50 -0.87
N ARG A 27 -10.86 -8.78 -0.19
CA ARG A 27 -10.71 -8.52 1.26
C ARG A 27 -9.32 -8.03 1.63
N LEU A 28 -9.24 -7.35 2.77
CA LEU A 28 -7.97 -7.11 3.46
C LEU A 28 -7.58 -8.35 4.26
N THR A 29 -6.28 -8.68 4.29
CA THR A 29 -5.75 -9.70 5.20
C THR A 29 -5.76 -9.17 6.65
N GLU A 30 -5.72 -10.08 7.62
CA GLU A 30 -5.55 -9.68 9.02
C GLU A 30 -4.22 -8.95 9.26
N PHE A 31 -3.16 -9.34 8.52
CA PHE A 31 -1.86 -8.70 8.59
C PHE A 31 -1.96 -7.23 8.19
N THR A 32 -2.52 -6.96 7.00
CA THR A 32 -2.70 -5.60 6.48
C THR A 32 -3.58 -4.75 7.42
N ILE A 33 -4.67 -5.31 7.95
CA ILE A 33 -5.52 -4.61 8.93
C ILE A 33 -4.72 -4.24 10.19
N ARG A 34 -3.99 -5.19 10.79
CA ARG A 34 -3.21 -4.96 12.01
C ARG A 34 -2.13 -3.89 11.80
N VAL A 35 -1.40 -3.98 10.68
CA VAL A 35 -0.36 -3.02 10.34
C VAL A 35 -0.94 -1.62 10.13
N LEU A 36 -1.92 -1.47 9.26
CA LEU A 36 -2.47 -0.15 8.91
C LEU A 36 -3.15 0.51 10.12
N ASN A 37 -3.90 -0.25 10.93
CA ASN A 37 -4.52 0.28 12.14
C ASN A 37 -3.45 0.78 13.13
N ARG A 38 -2.37 0.01 13.35
CA ARG A 38 -1.27 0.42 14.23
C ARG A 38 -0.58 1.68 13.71
N LEU A 39 -0.25 1.73 12.43
CA LEU A 39 0.42 2.89 11.83
C LEU A 39 -0.46 4.14 11.95
N THR A 40 -1.75 4.00 11.62
CA THR A 40 -2.73 5.10 11.70
C THR A 40 -2.90 5.62 13.14
N GLN A 41 -2.96 4.72 14.13
CA GLN A 41 -3.00 5.10 15.54
C GLN A 41 -1.75 5.86 16.01
N ARG A 42 -0.62 5.67 15.32
CA ARG A 42 0.65 6.37 15.57
C ARG A 42 0.83 7.63 14.73
N GLY A 43 -0.23 8.09 14.07
CA GLY A 43 -0.23 9.35 13.31
C GLY A 43 0.16 9.21 11.84
N VAL A 44 0.41 8.00 11.33
CA VAL A 44 0.63 7.81 9.89
C VAL A 44 -0.65 8.15 9.13
N ARG A 45 -0.54 9.03 8.14
CA ARG A 45 -1.68 9.50 7.34
C ARG A 45 -1.92 8.58 6.15
N PHE A 46 -2.73 7.56 6.37
CA PHE A 46 -3.12 6.60 5.34
C PHE A 46 -4.59 6.76 4.92
N THR A 47 -4.86 6.68 3.62
CA THR A 47 -6.20 6.55 3.07
C THR A 47 -6.19 5.72 1.78
N TYR A 48 -7.37 5.47 1.21
CA TYR A 48 -7.54 4.79 -0.07
C TYR A 48 -8.32 5.61 -1.09
N ALA A 49 -8.11 5.29 -2.37
CA ALA A 49 -8.82 5.85 -3.51
C ALA A 49 -9.30 4.77 -4.48
N THR A 50 -10.61 4.63 -4.67
CA THR A 50 -11.22 3.50 -5.39
C THR A 50 -12.34 3.93 -6.34
N ALA A 51 -12.60 3.11 -7.37
CA ALA A 51 -13.80 3.20 -8.20
C ALA A 51 -15.06 2.78 -7.44
N ARG A 52 -14.93 1.97 -6.37
CA ARG A 52 -16.03 1.48 -5.55
C ARG A 52 -16.84 2.63 -4.96
N SER A 53 -18.13 2.38 -4.76
CA SER A 53 -18.97 3.21 -3.89
C SER A 53 -18.52 3.10 -2.43
N ARG A 54 -18.89 4.08 -1.59
CA ARG A 54 -18.62 3.97 -0.14
C ARG A 54 -19.15 2.68 0.46
N ASN A 55 -20.40 2.31 0.18
CA ASN A 55 -21.00 1.12 0.79
C ASN A 55 -20.24 -0.16 0.42
N SER A 56 -19.81 -0.30 -0.85
CA SER A 56 -19.04 -1.46 -1.29
C SER A 56 -17.60 -1.44 -0.76
N ALA A 57 -16.98 -0.25 -0.67
CA ALA A 57 -15.65 -0.10 -0.08
C ALA A 57 -15.66 -0.44 1.42
N GLU A 58 -16.71 -0.06 2.15
CA GLU A 58 -16.84 -0.34 3.59
C GLU A 58 -16.88 -1.85 3.89
N VAL A 59 -17.54 -2.64 3.04
CA VAL A 59 -17.61 -4.10 3.18
C VAL A 59 -16.23 -4.73 3.06
N VAL A 60 -15.47 -4.38 2.01
CA VAL A 60 -14.16 -5.00 1.73
C VAL A 60 -13.04 -4.45 2.60
N THR A 61 -13.23 -3.25 3.17
CA THR A 61 -12.31 -2.63 4.13
C THR A 61 -12.81 -2.74 5.57
N GLN A 62 -13.62 -3.76 5.86
CA GLN A 62 -14.06 -4.04 7.23
C GLN A 62 -12.83 -4.31 8.13
N GLY A 63 -12.84 -3.73 9.33
CA GLY A 63 -11.73 -3.83 10.28
C GLY A 63 -10.63 -2.78 10.09
N LEU A 64 -10.58 -2.10 8.94
CA LEU A 64 -9.67 -0.97 8.74
C LEU A 64 -10.19 0.30 9.42
N THR A 65 -9.32 0.96 10.17
CA THR A 65 -9.56 2.26 10.79
C THR A 65 -9.46 3.35 9.73
N LYS A 66 -10.56 4.08 9.53
CA LYS A 66 -10.67 5.13 8.50
C LYS A 66 -10.61 6.51 9.15
N SER A 67 -9.47 6.87 9.72
CA SER A 67 -9.28 8.16 10.43
C SER A 67 -9.22 9.35 9.49
N LEU A 68 -8.88 9.12 8.23
CA LEU A 68 -8.86 10.12 7.16
C LEU A 68 -10.06 9.98 6.23
N PRO A 69 -10.41 11.06 5.49
CA PRO A 69 -11.34 10.98 4.39
C PRO A 69 -10.91 9.95 3.34
N VAL A 70 -11.88 9.23 2.80
CA VAL A 70 -11.71 8.21 1.76
C VAL A 70 -12.19 8.76 0.41
N ILE A 71 -11.52 8.32 -0.67
CA ILE A 71 -11.81 8.75 -2.04
C ILE A 71 -12.55 7.61 -2.75
N VAL A 72 -13.76 7.90 -3.25
CA VAL A 72 -14.66 6.90 -3.84
C VAL A 72 -15.18 7.35 -5.20
N TYR A 73 -15.72 6.43 -5.99
CA TYR A 73 -16.19 6.69 -7.35
C TYR A 73 -15.12 7.37 -8.23
N ASN A 74 -13.89 6.84 -8.21
CA ASN A 74 -12.74 7.37 -8.95
C ASN A 74 -12.41 8.84 -8.61
N GLY A 75 -12.78 9.31 -7.42
CA GLY A 75 -12.56 10.69 -7.00
C GLY A 75 -13.72 11.64 -7.30
N ALA A 76 -14.87 11.13 -7.75
CA ALA A 76 -16.08 11.94 -7.81
C ALA A 76 -16.48 12.43 -6.41
N PHE A 77 -16.33 11.60 -5.38
CA PHE A 77 -16.57 11.99 -3.99
C PHE A 77 -15.36 11.77 -3.08
N VAL A 78 -15.19 12.70 -2.13
CA VAL A 78 -14.38 12.50 -0.93
C VAL A 78 -15.33 12.50 0.26
N ARG A 79 -15.29 11.44 1.06
CA ARG A 79 -16.17 11.28 2.24
C ARG A 79 -15.34 11.11 3.50
N ARG A 80 -15.81 11.60 4.64
CA ARG A 80 -15.19 11.25 5.93
C ARG A 80 -15.19 9.74 6.11
N GLY A 81 -14.06 9.18 6.54
CA GLY A 81 -13.91 7.75 6.74
C GLY A 81 -14.80 7.18 7.85
N ASP A 82 -14.99 7.94 8.94
CA ASP A 82 -15.73 7.53 10.13
C ASP A 82 -17.26 7.61 9.98
N THR A 83 -17.75 8.76 9.51
CA THR A 83 -19.17 9.11 9.47
C THR A 83 -19.76 8.95 8.07
N GLY A 84 -18.94 9.03 7.03
CA GLY A 84 -19.38 9.05 5.64
C GLY A 84 -19.87 10.40 5.13
N GLU A 85 -19.76 11.45 5.93
CA GLU A 85 -20.13 12.82 5.52
C GLU A 85 -19.43 13.18 4.20
N LEU A 86 -20.19 13.72 3.24
CA LEU A 86 -19.67 14.16 1.95
C LEU A 86 -18.89 15.47 2.11
N LEU A 87 -17.59 15.45 1.81
CA LEU A 87 -16.70 16.61 1.96
C LEU A 87 -16.41 17.32 0.64
N VAL A 88 -16.38 16.55 -0.44
CA VAL A 88 -16.10 17.03 -1.80
C VAL A 88 -16.98 16.25 -2.75
N LYS A 89 -17.57 16.93 -3.72
CA LYS A 89 -18.31 16.31 -4.81
C LYS A 89 -17.98 16.94 -6.15
N GLU A 90 -17.82 16.08 -7.15
CA GLU A 90 -17.75 16.40 -8.56
C GLU A 90 -18.98 15.80 -9.23
N THR A 91 -19.77 16.64 -9.91
CA THR A 91 -21.01 16.24 -10.57
C THR A 91 -21.00 16.69 -12.02
N LEU A 92 -21.82 16.07 -12.85
CA LEU A 92 -21.94 16.41 -14.26
C LEU A 92 -22.81 17.65 -14.45
N LEU A 93 -22.45 18.48 -15.43
CA LEU A 93 -23.27 19.61 -15.88
C LEU A 93 -24.44 19.12 -16.74
N PRO A 94 -25.57 19.85 -16.80
CA PRO A 94 -26.72 19.49 -17.63
C PRO A 94 -26.36 19.21 -19.10
N SER A 95 -25.50 20.03 -19.71
CA SER A 95 -25.04 19.83 -21.10
C SER A 95 -24.25 18.54 -21.31
N GLN A 96 -23.49 18.11 -20.30
CA GLN A 96 -22.72 16.87 -20.31
C GLN A 96 -23.65 15.66 -20.18
N ILE A 97 -24.66 15.77 -19.29
CA ILE A 97 -25.70 14.75 -19.12
C ILE A 97 -26.48 14.56 -20.42
N ASP A 98 -26.89 15.65 -21.07
CA ASP A 98 -27.63 15.61 -22.34
C ASP A 98 -26.79 14.98 -23.46
N SER A 99 -25.50 15.33 -23.54
CA SER A 99 -24.58 14.75 -24.52
C SER A 99 -24.41 13.24 -24.30
N ALA A 100 -24.16 12.82 -23.05
CA ALA A 100 -23.99 11.41 -22.71
C ALA A 100 -25.28 10.60 -23.01
N ARG A 101 -26.44 11.15 -22.64
CA ARG A 101 -27.75 10.56 -22.91
C ARG A 101 -27.99 10.33 -24.40
N GLU A 102 -27.70 11.31 -25.24
CA GLU A 102 -27.89 11.18 -26.68
C GLU A 102 -26.95 10.12 -27.29
N ILE A 103 -25.71 10.05 -26.82
CA ILE A 103 -24.74 9.03 -27.26
C ILE A 103 -25.22 7.63 -26.83
N PHE A 104 -25.61 7.45 -25.56
CA PHE A 104 -26.16 6.17 -25.10
C PHE A 104 -27.39 5.73 -25.90
N ARG A 105 -28.31 6.66 -26.19
CA ARG A 105 -29.50 6.39 -27.00
C ARG A 105 -29.13 5.93 -28.42
N ARG A 106 -28.14 6.56 -29.05
CA ARG A 106 -27.69 6.22 -30.41
C ARG A 106 -27.08 4.82 -30.49
N HIS A 107 -26.32 4.43 -29.47
CA HIS A 107 -25.68 3.13 -29.36
C HIS A 107 -26.56 2.05 -28.71
N GLY A 108 -27.80 2.39 -28.34
CA GLY A 108 -28.72 1.44 -27.70
C GLY A 108 -28.29 1.00 -26.30
N ILE A 109 -27.48 1.81 -25.60
CA ILE A 109 -26.96 1.52 -24.27
C ILE A 109 -27.92 2.06 -23.20
N SER A 110 -28.26 1.24 -22.22
CA SER A 110 -29.02 1.65 -21.04
C SER A 110 -28.08 1.71 -19.82
N PRO A 111 -27.66 2.91 -19.37
CA PRO A 111 -26.75 3.06 -18.25
C PRO A 111 -27.42 2.82 -16.89
N LEU A 112 -26.61 2.43 -15.91
CA LEU A 112 -26.88 2.74 -14.50
C LEU A 112 -26.55 4.22 -14.26
N VAL A 113 -27.50 4.99 -13.75
CA VAL A 113 -27.35 6.43 -13.50
C VAL A 113 -27.25 6.70 -12.01
N TYR A 114 -26.13 7.26 -11.57
CA TYR A 114 -25.89 7.60 -10.17
C TYR A 114 -26.19 9.07 -9.93
N THR A 115 -27.05 9.32 -8.95
CA THR A 115 -27.54 10.67 -8.61
C THR A 115 -27.48 10.94 -7.11
N LEU A 116 -27.36 12.21 -6.74
CA LEU A 116 -27.69 12.71 -5.41
C LEU A 116 -29.06 13.37 -5.47
N LEU A 117 -30.05 12.75 -4.82
CA LEU A 117 -31.39 13.31 -4.66
C LEU A 117 -31.57 13.72 -3.19
N ASP A 118 -31.68 15.03 -2.95
CA ASP A 118 -31.73 15.63 -1.61
C ASP A 118 -30.57 15.17 -0.71
N GLY A 119 -29.37 15.10 -1.29
CA GLY A 119 -28.14 14.66 -0.61
C GLY A 119 -28.02 13.14 -0.41
N VAL A 120 -29.01 12.36 -0.83
CA VAL A 120 -28.99 10.90 -0.72
C VAL A 120 -28.62 10.26 -2.05
N GLU A 121 -27.64 9.36 -2.02
CA GLU A 121 -27.24 8.58 -3.19
C GLU A 121 -28.39 7.71 -3.71
N ARG A 122 -28.57 7.71 -5.03
CA ARG A 122 -29.48 6.84 -5.77
C ARG A 122 -28.76 6.25 -6.98
N VAL A 123 -29.09 5.01 -7.30
CA VAL A 123 -28.70 4.34 -8.53
C VAL A 123 -29.97 3.97 -9.26
N ARG A 124 -30.16 4.53 -10.45
CA ARG A 124 -31.35 4.40 -11.27
C ARG A 124 -31.03 3.58 -12.51
N TRP A 125 -31.98 2.77 -12.96
CA TRP A 125 -31.90 2.04 -14.22
C TRP A 125 -33.29 1.82 -14.79
N ARG A 126 -33.36 1.53 -16.09
CA ARG A 126 -34.62 1.18 -16.76
C ARG A 126 -34.83 -0.34 -16.70
N PRO A 127 -35.90 -0.84 -16.04
CA PRO A 127 -36.22 -2.26 -16.03
C PRO A 127 -36.46 -2.81 -17.44
N GLY A 128 -35.98 -4.03 -17.69
CA GLY A 128 -36.12 -4.72 -18.98
C GLY A 128 -35.13 -4.27 -20.05
N SER A 129 -34.23 -3.33 -19.74
CA SER A 129 -33.16 -2.86 -20.63
C SER A 129 -31.76 -3.23 -20.13
N GLU A 130 -31.67 -4.10 -19.12
CA GLU A 130 -30.40 -4.51 -18.52
C GLU A 130 -29.61 -5.43 -19.45
N THR A 131 -28.31 -5.19 -19.56
CA THR A 131 -27.38 -6.19 -20.07
C THR A 131 -27.23 -7.34 -19.05
N PRO A 132 -26.72 -8.51 -19.44
CA PRO A 132 -26.40 -9.58 -18.49
C PRO A 132 -25.49 -9.13 -17.34
N GLY A 133 -24.53 -8.24 -17.62
CA GLY A 133 -23.64 -7.66 -16.63
C GLY A 133 -24.36 -6.73 -15.64
N VAL A 134 -25.22 -5.82 -16.14
CA VAL A 134 -26.05 -4.97 -15.27
C VAL A 134 -26.99 -5.82 -14.42
N ALA A 135 -27.65 -6.83 -15.00
CA ALA A 135 -28.54 -7.73 -14.26
C ALA A 135 -27.82 -8.44 -13.10
N ARG A 136 -26.59 -8.93 -13.35
CA ARG A 136 -25.74 -9.54 -12.33
C ARG A 136 -25.27 -8.54 -11.27
N TYR A 137 -24.89 -7.33 -11.68
CA TYR A 137 -24.52 -6.24 -10.78
C TYR A 137 -25.67 -5.88 -9.82
N LEU A 138 -26.90 -5.80 -10.33
CA LEU A 138 -28.11 -5.54 -9.55
C LEU A 138 -28.46 -6.71 -8.63
N ALA A 139 -28.29 -7.96 -9.08
CA ALA A 139 -28.60 -9.15 -8.29
C ALA A 139 -27.77 -9.24 -6.99
N LYS A 140 -26.51 -8.79 -7.03
CA LYS A 140 -25.63 -8.70 -5.84
C LYS A 140 -26.03 -7.59 -4.86
N ARG A 141 -26.96 -6.70 -5.23
CA ARG A 141 -27.34 -5.49 -4.47
C ARG A 141 -28.81 -5.47 -4.07
N LYS A 142 -29.44 -6.65 -4.03
CA LYS A 142 -30.81 -6.79 -3.52
C LYS A 142 -30.89 -6.27 -2.09
N GLY A 143 -31.78 -5.29 -1.86
CA GLY A 143 -31.99 -4.68 -0.56
C GLY A 143 -31.17 -3.41 -0.30
N ASP A 144 -30.27 -2.99 -1.21
CA ASP A 144 -29.62 -1.68 -1.09
C ASP A 144 -30.63 -0.57 -1.43
N PRO A 145 -31.00 0.31 -0.47
CA PRO A 145 -32.04 1.32 -0.67
C PRO A 145 -31.65 2.42 -1.67
N ARG A 146 -30.38 2.47 -2.10
CA ARG A 146 -29.95 3.40 -3.15
C ARG A 146 -30.46 2.96 -4.53
N PHE A 147 -30.63 1.66 -4.74
CA PHE A 147 -31.02 1.08 -6.02
C PHE A 147 -32.53 1.16 -6.19
N LEU A 148 -33.00 1.98 -7.13
CA LEU A 148 -34.42 2.06 -7.46
C LEU A 148 -34.63 2.09 -8.97
N PRO A 149 -35.56 1.27 -9.50
CA PRO A 149 -35.89 1.31 -10.91
C PRO A 149 -36.54 2.64 -11.30
N ALA A 150 -36.35 3.05 -12.55
CA ALA A 150 -36.97 4.23 -13.14
C ALA A 150 -37.57 3.87 -14.50
N GLU A 151 -38.90 3.81 -14.57
CA GLU A 151 -39.62 3.54 -15.83
C GLU A 151 -39.64 4.79 -16.73
N GLU A 152 -39.84 5.96 -16.12
CA GLU A 152 -39.83 7.24 -16.82
C GLU A 152 -38.42 7.81 -16.96
N GLU A 153 -38.13 8.41 -18.11
CA GLU A 153 -36.81 8.96 -18.40
C GLU A 153 -36.44 10.15 -17.49
N CYS A 154 -37.41 10.99 -17.13
CA CYS A 154 -37.19 12.09 -16.17
C CYS A 154 -36.73 11.58 -14.79
N SER A 155 -37.21 10.40 -14.38
CA SER A 155 -36.86 9.79 -13.10
C SER A 155 -35.47 9.17 -13.08
N LEU A 156 -34.93 8.83 -14.26
CA LEU A 156 -33.60 8.24 -14.41
C LEU A 156 -32.49 9.24 -14.06
N TYR A 157 -32.68 10.51 -14.43
CA TYR A 157 -31.72 11.59 -14.23
C TYR A 157 -32.13 12.58 -13.12
N GLY A 158 -33.09 12.20 -12.26
CA GLY A 158 -33.57 13.07 -11.19
C GLY A 158 -32.51 13.31 -10.11
N GLY A 159 -32.24 14.59 -9.79
CA GLY A 159 -31.21 15.01 -8.84
C GLY A 159 -29.91 15.43 -9.53
N GLU A 160 -28.82 15.49 -8.77
CA GLU A 160 -27.49 15.82 -9.31
C GLU A 160 -26.83 14.53 -9.82
N VAL A 161 -26.72 14.37 -11.14
CA VAL A 161 -26.03 13.22 -11.75
C VAL A 161 -24.52 13.38 -11.58
N PHE A 162 -23.85 12.34 -11.09
CA PHE A 162 -22.39 12.39 -10.88
C PHE A 162 -21.63 11.25 -11.54
N TYR A 163 -22.31 10.18 -11.93
CA TYR A 163 -21.66 9.01 -12.51
C TYR A 163 -22.62 8.23 -13.40
N PHE A 164 -22.10 7.68 -14.49
CA PHE A 164 -22.76 6.64 -15.28
C PHE A 164 -21.90 5.37 -15.28
N THR A 165 -22.55 4.22 -15.23
CA THR A 165 -21.89 2.92 -15.44
C THR A 165 -22.68 2.12 -16.46
N CYS A 166 -21.99 1.64 -17.50
CA CYS A 166 -22.51 0.67 -18.45
C CYS A 166 -21.65 -0.58 -18.37
N ILE A 167 -22.27 -1.76 -18.37
CA ILE A 167 -21.58 -3.04 -18.20
C ILE A 167 -21.94 -3.94 -19.38
N GLY A 168 -20.93 -4.52 -20.05
CA GLY A 168 -21.16 -5.37 -21.22
C GLY A 168 -19.88 -5.75 -21.94
N ASP A 169 -19.99 -6.31 -23.14
CA ASP A 169 -18.83 -6.70 -23.93
C ASP A 169 -18.13 -5.47 -24.53
N ARG A 170 -16.80 -5.55 -24.75
CA ARG A 170 -16.02 -4.45 -25.32
C ARG A 170 -16.60 -3.94 -26.64
N GLU A 171 -16.94 -4.84 -27.57
CA GLU A 171 -17.46 -4.48 -28.89
C GLU A 171 -18.75 -3.65 -28.82
N ALA A 172 -19.57 -3.86 -27.79
CA ALA A 172 -20.80 -3.11 -27.59
C ALA A 172 -20.57 -1.72 -26.96
N LEU A 173 -19.54 -1.59 -26.12
CA LEU A 173 -19.27 -0.36 -25.36
C LEU A 173 -18.25 0.57 -26.04
N GLU A 174 -17.31 0.03 -26.81
CA GLU A 174 -16.20 0.77 -27.42
C GLU A 174 -16.66 1.92 -28.34
N PRO A 175 -17.69 1.76 -29.21
CA PRO A 175 -18.17 2.88 -30.04
C PRO A 175 -18.70 4.06 -29.21
N ALA A 176 -19.43 3.78 -28.12
CA ALA A 176 -19.91 4.82 -27.23
C ALA A 176 -18.76 5.44 -26.43
N TRP A 177 -17.81 4.64 -25.95
CA TRP A 177 -16.60 5.10 -25.29
C TRP A 177 -15.83 6.11 -26.15
N GLU A 178 -15.64 5.83 -27.45
CA GLU A 178 -14.94 6.73 -28.36
C GLU A 178 -15.66 8.08 -28.52
N GLU A 179 -16.98 8.07 -28.67
CA GLU A 179 -17.77 9.31 -28.79
C GLU A 179 -17.78 10.10 -27.48
N LEU A 180 -18.04 9.44 -26.35
CA LEU A 180 -18.06 10.06 -25.02
C LEU A 180 -16.71 10.68 -24.68
N SER A 181 -15.60 10.01 -25.06
CA SER A 181 -14.23 10.51 -24.80
C SER A 181 -13.90 11.80 -25.53
N ARG A 182 -14.70 12.20 -26.52
CA ARG A 182 -14.56 13.47 -27.27
C ARG A 182 -15.44 14.59 -26.71
N VAL A 183 -16.32 14.31 -25.75
CA VAL A 183 -17.18 15.31 -25.12
C VAL A 183 -16.37 16.10 -24.10
N GLU A 184 -16.37 17.43 -24.26
CA GLU A 184 -15.64 18.33 -23.38
C GLU A 184 -16.12 18.23 -21.91
N GLY A 185 -15.17 18.17 -20.99
CA GLY A 185 -15.44 18.11 -19.56
C GLY A 185 -15.92 16.74 -19.05
N LEU A 186 -15.97 15.71 -19.90
CA LEU A 186 -16.16 14.33 -19.46
C LEU A 186 -14.81 13.62 -19.25
N ARG A 187 -14.78 12.76 -18.25
CA ARG A 187 -13.81 11.68 -18.13
C ARG A 187 -14.52 10.36 -18.37
N VAL A 188 -13.93 9.53 -19.21
CA VAL A 188 -14.53 8.30 -19.70
C VAL A 188 -13.51 7.18 -19.59
N LEU A 189 -13.84 6.14 -18.83
CA LEU A 189 -12.99 4.97 -18.64
C LEU A 189 -13.68 3.75 -19.23
N LEU A 190 -12.95 2.94 -19.98
CA LEU A 190 -13.38 1.62 -20.44
C LEU A 190 -12.36 0.61 -19.93
N GLN A 191 -12.78 -0.22 -18.98
CA GLN A 191 -11.88 -1.16 -18.29
C GLN A 191 -12.51 -2.55 -18.29
N GLU A 192 -11.67 -3.57 -18.42
CA GLU A 192 -12.10 -4.95 -18.18
C GLU A 192 -12.26 -5.17 -16.67
N GLU A 193 -13.32 -5.85 -16.27
CA GLU A 193 -13.59 -6.15 -14.87
C GLU A 193 -12.62 -7.23 -14.37
N ILE A 194 -11.84 -6.88 -13.35
CA ILE A 194 -10.76 -7.73 -12.79
C ILE A 194 -11.32 -9.08 -12.33
N TYR A 195 -12.53 -9.10 -11.78
CA TYR A 195 -13.16 -10.31 -11.25
C TYR A 195 -14.07 -11.03 -12.26
N GLN A 196 -14.22 -10.49 -13.47
CA GLN A 196 -15.10 -11.05 -14.50
C GLN A 196 -14.52 -10.82 -15.91
N PRO A 197 -13.49 -11.60 -16.29
CA PRO A 197 -12.86 -11.49 -17.61
C PRO A 197 -13.86 -11.58 -18.76
N GLY A 198 -13.66 -10.73 -19.77
CA GLY A 198 -14.57 -10.54 -20.90
C GLY A 198 -15.70 -9.54 -20.66
N GLU A 199 -16.00 -9.17 -19.41
CA GLU A 199 -16.92 -8.08 -19.10
C GLU A 199 -16.18 -6.76 -18.97
N PHE A 200 -16.71 -5.70 -19.58
CA PHE A 200 -16.15 -4.36 -19.56
C PHE A 200 -17.11 -3.38 -18.88
N TRP A 201 -16.51 -2.45 -18.15
CA TRP A 201 -17.19 -1.35 -17.50
C TRP A 201 -16.83 -0.07 -18.23
N LEU A 202 -17.85 0.59 -18.78
CA LEU A 202 -17.78 1.94 -19.30
C LEU A 202 -18.30 2.90 -18.24
N GLU A 203 -17.38 3.67 -17.67
CA GLU A 203 -17.66 4.63 -16.61
C GLU A 203 -17.52 6.06 -17.13
N VAL A 204 -18.52 6.90 -16.86
CA VAL A 204 -18.55 8.30 -17.30
C VAL A 204 -18.78 9.20 -16.10
N MET A 205 -17.90 10.20 -15.95
CA MET A 205 -17.88 11.11 -14.81
C MET A 205 -17.40 12.50 -15.25
N ALA A 206 -17.52 13.49 -14.37
CA ALA A 206 -16.96 14.81 -14.64
C ALA A 206 -15.42 14.74 -14.78
N GLN A 207 -14.83 15.57 -15.64
CA GLN A 207 -13.38 15.56 -15.88
C GLN A 207 -12.55 15.77 -14.61
N GLY A 208 -13.08 16.52 -13.64
CA GLY A 208 -12.46 16.75 -12.34
C GLY A 208 -12.41 15.52 -11.43
N ALA A 209 -13.31 14.55 -11.63
CA ALA A 209 -13.43 13.34 -10.81
C ALA A 209 -12.29 12.36 -11.12
N THR A 210 -11.15 12.55 -10.47
CA THR A 210 -10.00 11.66 -10.54
C THR A 210 -9.45 11.37 -9.14
N LYS A 211 -8.92 10.15 -8.94
CA LYS A 211 -8.19 9.79 -7.71
C LYS A 211 -7.08 10.80 -7.42
N ALA A 212 -6.38 11.23 -8.47
CA ALA A 212 -5.32 12.23 -8.43
C ALA A 212 -5.77 13.59 -7.86
N ASN A 213 -6.83 14.18 -8.40
CA ASN A 213 -7.31 15.49 -7.96
C ASN A 213 -7.83 15.42 -6.52
N ALA A 214 -8.60 14.37 -6.20
CA ALA A 214 -9.10 14.15 -4.86
C ALA A 214 -7.96 13.95 -3.84
N ALA A 215 -6.93 13.20 -4.20
CA ALA A 215 -5.77 12.96 -3.35
C ALA A 215 -4.93 14.24 -3.16
N ARG A 216 -4.70 15.04 -4.21
CA ARG A 216 -4.02 16.35 -4.09
C ARG A 216 -4.77 17.30 -3.17
N LEU A 217 -6.09 17.42 -3.36
CA LEU A 217 -6.94 18.25 -2.50
C LEU A 217 -6.87 17.79 -1.04
N LEU A 218 -6.84 16.47 -0.80
CA LEU A 218 -6.71 15.93 0.54
C LEU A 218 -5.32 16.21 1.14
N ALA A 219 -4.25 16.02 0.37
CA ALA A 219 -2.88 16.34 0.79
C ALA A 219 -2.74 17.81 1.20
N GLU A 220 -3.28 18.73 0.38
CA GLU A 220 -3.29 20.17 0.68
C GLU A 220 -4.05 20.47 1.97
N ARG A 221 -5.28 19.94 2.12
CA ARG A 221 -6.11 20.17 3.32
C ARG A 221 -5.50 19.58 4.59
N LEU A 222 -4.69 18.53 4.48
CA LEU A 222 -3.98 17.90 5.59
C LEU A 222 -2.60 18.53 5.85
N GLY A 223 -2.15 19.47 5.01
CA GLY A 223 -0.81 20.06 5.10
C GLY A 223 0.30 19.05 4.83
N CYS A 224 0.03 18.01 4.03
CA CYS A 224 1.00 17.00 3.66
C CYS A 224 1.88 17.51 2.49
N GLY A 225 3.20 17.53 2.71
CA GLY A 225 4.17 17.99 1.69
C GLY A 225 4.68 16.87 0.78
N ARG A 226 4.47 15.61 1.18
CA ARG A 226 4.81 14.40 0.42
C ARG A 226 3.57 13.53 0.27
N MET A 227 3.37 12.97 -0.90
CA MET A 227 2.36 11.96 -1.18
C MET A 227 3.02 10.72 -1.79
N VAL A 228 2.67 9.56 -1.26
CA VAL A 228 3.04 8.24 -1.77
C VAL A 228 1.78 7.57 -2.31
N ALA A 229 1.82 7.10 -3.55
CA ALA A 229 0.71 6.43 -4.19
C ALA A 229 1.00 4.94 -4.43
N PHE A 230 0.00 4.10 -4.18
CA PHE A 230 0.02 2.66 -4.49
C PHE A 230 -1.05 2.33 -5.53
N GLY A 231 -0.72 1.51 -6.51
CA GLY A 231 -1.66 1.11 -7.57
C GLY A 231 -1.20 -0.13 -8.34
N ASP A 232 -2.11 -0.66 -9.15
CA ASP A 232 -1.87 -1.83 -10.01
C ASP A 232 -2.36 -1.63 -11.46
N GLY A 233 -3.37 -0.77 -11.66
CA GLY A 233 -4.02 -0.55 -12.94
C GLY A 233 -3.63 0.74 -13.68
N LEU A 234 -4.00 0.83 -14.97
CA LEU A 234 -3.77 2.05 -15.78
C LEU A 234 -4.57 3.26 -15.27
N ASN A 235 -5.69 3.04 -14.58
CA ASN A 235 -6.47 4.11 -13.94
C ASN A 235 -5.72 4.78 -12.79
N ASP A 236 -4.63 4.20 -12.30
CA ASP A 236 -3.79 4.78 -11.25
C ASP A 236 -2.65 5.65 -11.80
N LEU A 237 -2.39 5.66 -13.11
CA LEU A 237 -1.38 6.54 -13.72
C LEU A 237 -1.56 8.02 -13.34
N PRO A 238 -2.77 8.60 -13.39
CA PRO A 238 -2.96 9.98 -12.91
C PRO A 238 -2.64 10.14 -11.42
N LEU A 239 -2.91 9.13 -10.59
CA LEU A 239 -2.57 9.16 -9.17
C LEU A 239 -1.04 9.12 -8.98
N PHE A 240 -0.33 8.34 -9.79
CA PHE A 240 1.13 8.31 -9.82
C PHE A 240 1.72 9.66 -10.26
N GLU A 241 1.16 10.29 -11.28
CA GLU A 241 1.56 11.64 -11.72
C GLU A 241 1.33 12.72 -10.65
N ALA A 242 0.45 12.45 -9.67
CA ALA A 242 0.19 13.36 -8.56
C ALA A 242 1.14 13.17 -7.38
N ALA A 243 1.70 11.97 -7.22
CA ALA A 243 2.52 11.59 -6.07
C ALA A 243 3.99 11.93 -6.29
N GLN A 244 4.70 12.19 -5.18
CA GLN A 244 6.15 12.34 -5.20
C GLN A 244 6.85 10.99 -5.25
N GLU A 245 6.21 9.94 -4.73
CA GLU A 245 6.70 8.56 -4.81
C GLU A 245 5.59 7.60 -5.21
N ARG A 246 5.95 6.66 -6.09
CA ARG A 246 5.03 5.81 -6.82
C ARG A 246 5.38 4.34 -6.60
N CYS A 247 4.44 3.57 -6.09
CA CYS A 247 4.64 2.18 -5.71
C CYS A 247 3.65 1.29 -6.49
N ALA A 248 4.16 0.49 -7.43
CA ALA A 248 3.37 -0.53 -8.10
C ALA A 248 3.51 -1.87 -7.37
N VAL A 249 2.41 -2.61 -7.18
CA VAL A 249 2.47 -3.99 -6.68
C VAL A 249 2.93 -4.97 -7.77
N GLU A 250 3.42 -6.15 -7.41
CA GLU A 250 3.97 -7.09 -8.40
C GLU A 250 2.93 -7.60 -9.40
N ASN A 251 1.65 -7.64 -9.05
CA ASN A 251 0.58 -7.98 -9.98
C ASN A 251 0.13 -6.80 -10.88
N ALA A 252 0.76 -5.63 -10.77
CA ALA A 252 0.44 -4.45 -11.59
C ALA A 252 0.76 -4.64 -13.07
N VAL A 253 0.03 -3.93 -13.92
CA VAL A 253 0.30 -3.91 -15.37
C VAL A 253 1.68 -3.31 -15.67
N SER A 254 2.35 -3.82 -16.71
CA SER A 254 3.74 -3.45 -17.03
C SER A 254 3.94 -1.95 -17.22
N GLN A 255 2.96 -1.27 -17.83
CA GLN A 255 3.01 0.18 -18.04
C GLN A 255 3.02 0.96 -16.71
N LEU A 256 2.27 0.51 -15.69
CA LEU A 256 2.28 1.17 -14.38
C LEU A 256 3.60 0.90 -13.64
N LYS A 257 4.11 -0.34 -13.71
CA LYS A 257 5.43 -0.68 -13.15
C LYS A 257 6.56 0.17 -13.74
N GLN A 258 6.52 0.46 -15.05
CA GLN A 258 7.49 1.34 -15.71
C GLN A 258 7.42 2.78 -15.22
N ALA A 259 6.26 3.23 -14.73
CA ALA A 259 6.08 4.56 -14.15
C ALA A 259 6.38 4.61 -12.64
N ALA A 260 6.62 3.47 -11.99
CA ALA A 260 6.82 3.36 -10.55
C ALA A 260 8.27 3.61 -10.13
N ASP A 261 8.46 4.21 -8.96
CA ASP A 261 9.76 4.29 -8.29
C ASP A 261 10.10 2.98 -7.58
N TRP A 262 9.05 2.24 -7.20
CA TRP A 262 9.13 0.99 -6.46
C TRP A 262 8.19 -0.05 -7.04
N VAL A 263 8.70 -1.27 -7.23
CA VAL A 263 7.87 -2.47 -7.41
C VAL A 263 7.88 -3.24 -6.09
N LEU A 264 6.70 -3.48 -5.54
CA LEU A 264 6.47 -4.13 -4.25
C LEU A 264 6.07 -5.59 -4.45
N PRO A 265 6.10 -6.45 -3.41
CA PRO A 265 5.39 -7.73 -3.44
C PRO A 265 3.92 -7.56 -3.86
N GLY A 266 3.31 -8.65 -4.33
CA GLY A 266 1.93 -8.63 -4.82
C GLY A 266 0.93 -8.28 -3.72
N ASN A 267 -0.30 -7.97 -4.14
CA ASN A 267 -1.43 -7.77 -3.24
C ASN A 267 -1.74 -9.00 -2.36
N GLU A 268 -1.50 -10.21 -2.86
CA GLU A 268 -1.60 -11.47 -2.08
C GLU A 268 -0.53 -11.61 -0.99
N GLU A 269 0.55 -10.81 -1.06
CA GLU A 269 1.70 -10.89 -0.17
C GLU A 269 1.80 -9.68 0.77
N ASP A 270 0.73 -8.90 0.91
CA ASP A 270 0.67 -7.71 1.75
C ASP A 270 1.72 -6.64 1.39
N GLY A 271 2.08 -6.52 0.10
CA GLY A 271 3.19 -5.67 -0.36
C GLY A 271 3.12 -4.22 0.12
N VAL A 272 1.93 -3.61 0.06
CA VAL A 272 1.71 -2.23 0.55
C VAL A 272 1.97 -2.10 2.04
N ALA A 273 1.43 -3.00 2.87
CA ALA A 273 1.61 -2.97 4.31
C ALA A 273 3.07 -3.22 4.73
N LYS A 274 3.74 -4.18 4.08
CA LYS A 274 5.17 -4.48 4.27
C LYS A 274 6.06 -3.30 3.92
N TRP A 275 5.75 -2.58 2.83
CA TRP A 275 6.51 -1.39 2.43
C TRP A 275 6.28 -0.22 3.39
N LEU A 276 5.04 0.01 3.82
CA LEU A 276 4.70 1.07 4.79
C LEU A 276 5.43 0.90 6.13
N LEU A 277 5.58 -0.34 6.62
CA LEU A 277 6.36 -0.63 7.81
C LEU A 277 7.82 -0.15 7.67
N ALA A 278 8.42 -0.33 6.49
CA ALA A 278 9.78 0.12 6.22
C ALA A 278 9.86 1.65 6.11
N ASP A 279 9.04 2.28 5.25
CA ASP A 279 9.10 3.73 4.99
C ASP A 279 8.80 4.57 6.24
N THR A 280 7.88 4.12 7.09
CA THR A 280 7.47 4.88 8.28
C THR A 280 8.37 4.65 9.50
N ALA A 281 9.15 3.57 9.55
CA ALA A 281 9.97 3.22 10.70
C ALA A 281 11.00 4.29 11.13
N PRO A 282 11.74 4.96 10.21
CA PRO A 282 12.65 6.03 10.60
C PRO A 282 11.97 7.14 11.41
N ALA A 283 10.86 7.67 10.89
CA ALA A 283 10.09 8.73 11.54
C ALA A 283 9.48 8.26 12.87
N LEU A 284 8.94 7.05 12.91
CA LEU A 284 8.31 6.48 14.10
C LEU A 284 9.29 6.14 15.22
N ALA A 285 10.53 5.77 14.88
CA ALA A 285 11.54 5.35 15.84
C ALA A 285 12.41 6.51 16.33
N LEU A 286 12.70 7.49 15.47
CA LEU A 286 13.67 8.55 15.74
C LEU A 286 13.10 9.97 15.63
N GLY A 287 11.87 10.15 15.14
CA GLY A 287 11.25 11.46 14.95
C GLY A 287 12.10 12.37 14.06
N GLU A 288 12.30 13.61 14.49
CA GLU A 288 13.18 14.59 13.81
C GLU A 288 14.64 14.13 13.70
N SER A 289 15.05 13.12 14.49
CA SER A 289 16.40 12.55 14.46
C SER A 289 16.57 11.40 13.46
N ALA A 290 15.56 11.10 12.62
CA ALA A 290 15.59 10.01 11.65
C ALA A 290 16.78 10.06 10.69
N GLY A 291 17.44 11.21 10.54
CA GLY A 291 18.57 11.39 9.62
C GLY A 291 18.16 11.22 8.17
N GLU A 292 19.11 11.34 7.25
CA GLU A 292 18.87 11.20 5.81
C GLU A 292 19.13 9.76 5.36
N PHE A 293 18.43 8.78 5.91
CA PHE A 293 18.47 7.39 5.39
C PHE A 293 17.06 6.80 5.34
N ARG A 294 16.86 5.84 4.45
CA ARG A 294 15.56 5.16 4.28
C ARG A 294 15.71 3.67 4.53
N LEU A 295 14.61 3.04 4.94
CA LEU A 295 14.50 1.59 4.87
C LEU A 295 13.77 1.20 3.59
N ARG A 296 14.17 0.08 3.00
CA ARG A 296 13.44 -0.57 1.92
C ARG A 296 13.53 -2.09 2.05
N LEU A 297 12.64 -2.76 1.32
CA LEU A 297 12.70 -4.21 1.18
C LEU A 297 14.00 -4.63 0.48
N TYR A 298 14.51 -5.79 0.89
CA TYR A 298 15.62 -6.47 0.23
C TYR A 298 15.31 -6.77 -1.24
N ARG A 299 16.35 -6.67 -2.06
CA ARG A 299 16.35 -7.10 -3.45
C ARG A 299 17.51 -8.07 -3.69
N PRO A 300 17.37 -9.06 -4.58
CA PRO A 300 18.45 -10.01 -4.87
C PRO A 300 19.80 -9.36 -5.22
N GLU A 301 19.79 -8.16 -5.80
CA GLU A 301 20.99 -7.40 -6.14
C GLU A 301 21.78 -6.92 -4.91
N ASP A 302 21.15 -6.83 -3.74
CA ASP A 302 21.79 -6.41 -2.49
C ASP A 302 22.71 -7.51 -1.90
N LEU A 303 22.57 -8.76 -2.35
CA LEU A 303 23.12 -9.94 -1.70
C LEU A 303 24.63 -9.84 -1.42
N GLU A 304 25.42 -9.47 -2.43
CA GLU A 304 26.88 -9.39 -2.29
C GLU A 304 27.29 -8.29 -1.30
N GLU A 305 26.60 -7.14 -1.32
CA GLU A 305 26.88 -6.04 -0.38
C GLU A 305 26.48 -6.42 1.05
N LEU A 306 25.38 -7.16 1.24
CA LEU A 306 24.97 -7.66 2.56
C LEU A 306 25.95 -8.68 3.13
N ILE A 307 26.46 -9.60 2.30
CA ILE A 307 27.49 -10.57 2.73
C ILE A 307 28.75 -9.83 3.18
N LEU A 308 29.19 -8.83 2.42
CA LEU A 308 30.35 -8.01 2.77
C LEU A 308 30.10 -7.20 4.04
N LEU A 309 28.94 -6.56 4.18
CA LEU A 309 28.55 -5.80 5.37
C LEU A 309 28.55 -6.70 6.62
N PHE A 310 27.93 -7.87 6.54
CA PHE A 310 27.93 -8.87 7.61
C PHE A 310 29.36 -9.23 8.02
N TYR A 311 30.18 -9.63 7.05
CA TYR A 311 31.57 -10.03 7.29
C TYR A 311 32.37 -8.91 7.96
N GLN A 312 32.35 -7.71 7.38
CA GLN A 312 33.11 -6.56 7.90
C GLN A 312 32.62 -6.16 9.30
N THR A 313 31.31 -6.22 9.56
CA THR A 313 30.74 -5.85 10.85
C THR A 313 31.21 -6.81 11.93
N VAL A 314 31.12 -8.12 11.71
CA VAL A 314 31.61 -9.12 12.69
C VAL A 314 33.12 -8.97 12.90
N ARG A 315 33.89 -8.78 11.82
CA ARG A 315 35.35 -8.64 11.85
C ARG A 315 35.87 -7.31 12.39
N THR A 316 35.01 -6.36 12.75
CA THR A 316 35.46 -5.06 13.27
C THR A 316 34.74 -4.65 14.55
N VAL A 317 33.42 -4.81 14.58
CA VAL A 317 32.59 -4.42 15.72
C VAL A 317 32.61 -5.50 16.79
N ALA A 318 32.42 -6.77 16.40
CA ALA A 318 32.31 -7.87 17.35
C ALA A 318 33.66 -8.37 17.88
N LEU A 319 34.78 -8.04 17.24
CA LEU A 319 36.14 -8.37 17.72
C LEU A 319 36.41 -7.93 19.17
N LYS A 320 35.67 -6.95 19.69
CA LYS A 320 35.80 -6.50 21.09
C LYS A 320 35.32 -7.54 22.10
N ASP A 321 34.43 -8.44 21.68
CA ASP A 321 33.76 -9.40 22.53
C ASP A 321 34.21 -10.85 22.30
N TYR A 322 34.89 -11.13 21.18
CA TYR A 322 35.20 -12.49 20.71
C TYR A 322 36.68 -12.67 20.34
N THR A 323 37.22 -13.89 20.45
CA THR A 323 38.58 -14.21 19.99
C THR A 323 38.67 -14.22 18.46
N PRO A 324 39.89 -14.16 17.88
CA PRO A 324 40.07 -14.35 16.44
C PRO A 324 39.51 -15.67 15.93
N GLU A 325 39.64 -16.78 16.68
CA GLU A 325 39.07 -18.07 16.26
C GLU A 325 37.54 -18.06 16.30
N GLU A 326 36.94 -17.48 17.34
CA GLU A 326 35.49 -17.32 17.46
C GLU A 326 34.94 -16.45 16.31
N THR A 327 35.65 -15.39 15.96
CA THR A 327 35.28 -14.48 14.86
C THR A 327 35.39 -15.16 13.49
N GLU A 328 36.44 -15.96 13.27
CA GLU A 328 36.59 -16.78 12.05
C GLU A 328 35.49 -17.83 11.93
N ALA A 329 35.12 -18.47 13.04
CA ALA A 329 34.05 -19.47 13.08
C ALA A 329 32.67 -18.85 12.82
N TRP A 330 32.43 -17.62 13.30
CA TRP A 330 31.18 -16.89 13.11
C TRP A 330 31.04 -16.28 11.72
N ALA A 331 32.04 -15.51 11.27
CA ALA A 331 32.03 -14.79 10.00
C ALA A 331 33.28 -15.14 9.18
N PRO A 332 33.27 -16.31 8.53
CA PRO A 332 34.37 -16.76 7.67
C PRO A 332 34.48 -15.89 6.42
N SER A 333 35.54 -16.09 5.63
CA SER A 333 35.76 -15.34 4.38
C SER A 333 34.48 -15.26 3.50
N PRO A 334 34.14 -14.09 2.93
CA PRO A 334 32.96 -13.91 2.06
C PRO A 334 32.90 -14.90 0.89
N GLU A 335 34.04 -15.36 0.40
CA GLU A 335 34.17 -16.35 -0.67
C GLU A 335 33.61 -17.71 -0.25
N SER A 336 33.61 -18.03 1.04
CA SER A 336 33.11 -19.29 1.61
C SER A 336 31.62 -19.28 1.95
N VAL A 337 30.92 -18.16 1.74
CA VAL A 337 29.48 -18.03 1.99
C VAL A 337 28.71 -18.71 0.87
N ASP A 338 27.76 -19.57 1.24
CA ASP A 338 26.78 -20.14 0.32
C ASP A 338 25.76 -19.07 -0.05
N ARG A 339 25.97 -18.47 -1.23
CA ARG A 339 25.14 -17.39 -1.79
C ARG A 339 23.73 -17.84 -2.09
N ALA A 340 23.55 -19.08 -2.53
CA ALA A 340 22.22 -19.61 -2.84
C ALA A 340 21.40 -19.72 -1.55
N ALA A 341 21.97 -20.36 -0.52
CA ALA A 341 21.29 -20.50 0.77
C ALA A 341 21.02 -19.14 1.44
N TRP A 342 21.95 -18.19 1.35
CA TRP A 342 21.73 -16.83 1.88
C TRP A 342 20.64 -16.08 1.11
N GLY A 343 20.69 -16.11 -0.22
CA GLY A 343 19.70 -15.45 -1.07
C GLY A 343 18.29 -16.01 -0.86
N GLU A 344 18.15 -17.34 -0.79
CA GLU A 344 16.88 -18.02 -0.50
C GLU A 344 16.34 -17.63 0.88
N SER A 345 17.18 -17.64 1.92
CA SER A 345 16.76 -17.26 3.28
C SER A 345 16.35 -15.79 3.37
N LEU A 346 17.11 -14.86 2.77
CA LEU A 346 16.76 -13.43 2.78
C LEU A 346 15.47 -13.16 2.00
N ALA A 347 15.24 -13.87 0.90
CA ALA A 347 14.02 -13.75 0.10
C ALA A 347 12.79 -14.36 0.81
N ALA A 348 12.98 -15.43 1.59
CA ALA A 348 11.90 -16.06 2.35
C ALA A 348 11.48 -15.24 3.59
N HIS A 349 12.39 -14.45 4.13
CA HIS A 349 12.14 -13.62 5.31
C HIS A 349 11.66 -12.22 4.92
N TYR A 350 11.02 -11.52 5.87
CA TYR A 350 10.83 -10.08 5.76
C TYR A 350 12.16 -9.37 6.03
N THR A 351 12.93 -9.18 4.96
CA THR A 351 14.28 -8.60 5.00
C THR A 351 14.25 -7.13 4.60
N LEU A 352 14.88 -6.31 5.43
CA LEU A 352 15.00 -4.87 5.24
C LEU A 352 16.45 -4.46 5.12
N VAL A 353 16.71 -3.49 4.26
CA VAL A 353 17.99 -2.80 4.16
C VAL A 353 17.82 -1.33 4.47
N ALA A 354 18.74 -0.78 5.25
CA ALA A 354 18.88 0.65 5.49
C ALA A 354 19.89 1.21 4.50
N GLU A 355 19.53 2.25 3.75
CA GLU A 355 20.42 2.84 2.76
C GLU A 355 20.41 4.36 2.78
N ARG A 356 21.52 4.95 2.34
CA ARG A 356 21.65 6.39 2.14
C ARG A 356 22.49 6.66 0.91
N ASN A 357 21.95 7.39 -0.06
CA ASN A 357 22.65 7.75 -1.31
C ASN A 357 23.24 6.53 -2.04
N GLY A 358 22.55 5.38 -1.97
CA GLY A 358 22.98 4.12 -2.59
C GLY A 358 23.99 3.30 -1.78
N GLU A 359 24.43 3.75 -0.61
CA GLU A 359 25.30 2.98 0.30
C GLU A 359 24.45 2.24 1.35
N LEU A 360 24.68 0.92 1.53
CA LEU A 360 24.00 0.15 2.57
C LEU A 360 24.60 0.42 3.95
N LEU A 361 23.74 0.87 4.87
CA LEU A 361 24.09 1.20 6.25
C LEU A 361 23.84 0.04 7.21
N GLY A 362 23.02 -0.93 6.83
CA GLY A 362 22.68 -2.08 7.65
C GLY A 362 21.52 -2.88 7.06
N PHE A 363 21.30 -4.07 7.60
CA PHE A 363 20.16 -4.89 7.25
C PHE A 363 19.68 -5.70 8.46
N GLY A 364 18.43 -6.14 8.39
CA GLY A 364 17.89 -7.09 9.34
C GLY A 364 16.68 -7.79 8.77
N ASP A 365 16.37 -8.96 9.33
CA ASP A 365 15.31 -9.81 8.81
C ASP A 365 14.59 -10.60 9.89
N MET A 366 13.38 -11.03 9.55
CA MET A 366 12.51 -11.78 10.43
C MET A 366 11.70 -12.81 9.64
N ASP A 367 11.57 -14.00 10.19
CA ASP A 367 10.72 -15.04 9.64
C ASP A 367 9.23 -14.84 9.98
N GLU A 368 8.37 -15.71 9.46
CA GLU A 368 6.92 -15.68 9.71
C GLU A 368 6.50 -16.04 11.15
N THR A 369 7.42 -16.53 11.98
CA THR A 369 7.14 -16.87 13.39
C THR A 369 7.38 -15.69 14.33
N GLY A 370 7.98 -14.60 13.83
CA GLY A 370 8.45 -13.48 14.64
C GLY A 370 9.85 -13.68 15.21
N TYR A 371 10.63 -14.62 14.65
CA TYR A 371 12.04 -14.78 15.00
C TYR A 371 12.90 -13.81 14.18
N LEU A 372 13.55 -12.87 14.89
CA LEU A 372 14.51 -11.93 14.32
C LEU A 372 15.86 -12.64 14.21
N ASP A 373 16.24 -12.99 12.99
CA ASP A 373 17.42 -13.83 12.73
C ASP A 373 18.70 -13.00 12.61
N ARG A 374 18.72 -11.99 11.74
CA ARG A 374 19.90 -11.15 11.52
C ARG A 374 19.60 -9.68 11.78
N LEU A 375 20.60 -9.00 12.33
CA LEU A 375 20.61 -7.55 12.50
C LEU A 375 22.05 -7.06 12.50
N TYR A 376 22.45 -6.44 11.40
CA TYR A 376 23.81 -5.95 11.21
C TYR A 376 23.78 -4.49 10.76
N VAL A 377 24.63 -3.68 11.38
CA VAL A 377 24.84 -2.27 11.00
C VAL A 377 26.27 -2.13 10.54
N HIS A 378 26.49 -1.40 9.46
CA HIS A 378 27.80 -1.14 8.91
C HIS A 378 28.74 -0.54 9.97
N LYS A 379 30.01 -0.97 9.96
CA LYS A 379 31.01 -0.63 10.99
C LYS A 379 31.21 0.87 11.22
N ASP A 380 31.04 1.68 10.17
CA ASP A 380 31.25 3.15 10.22
C ASP A 380 29.97 3.92 10.60
N PHE A 381 28.85 3.22 10.76
CA PHE A 381 27.51 3.76 11.04
C PHE A 381 26.93 3.30 12.39
N GLN A 382 27.76 2.74 13.26
CA GLN A 382 27.37 2.32 14.62
C GLN A 382 26.82 3.50 15.43
N GLY A 383 25.82 3.23 16.27
CA GLY A 383 25.27 4.23 17.20
C GLY A 383 24.45 5.35 16.55
N ARG A 384 24.13 5.25 15.24
CA ARG A 384 23.35 6.27 14.50
C ARG A 384 21.88 5.92 14.32
N GLY A 385 21.35 5.00 15.13
CA GLY A 385 19.93 4.63 15.10
C GLY A 385 19.53 3.63 14.00
N VAL A 386 20.44 3.19 13.12
CA VAL A 386 20.13 2.21 12.04
C VAL A 386 19.49 0.92 12.59
N ALA A 387 20.11 0.30 13.60
CA ALA A 387 19.55 -0.89 14.25
C ALA A 387 18.17 -0.60 14.88
N THR A 388 17.99 0.55 15.52
CA THR A 388 16.73 0.96 16.13
C THR A 388 15.60 1.03 15.12
N VAL A 389 15.88 1.59 13.93
CA VAL A 389 14.92 1.76 12.85
C VAL A 389 14.59 0.43 12.17
N LEU A 390 15.60 -0.40 11.89
CA LEU A 390 15.38 -1.77 11.39
C LEU A 390 14.51 -2.57 12.36
N THR A 391 14.82 -2.56 13.66
CA THR A 391 14.04 -3.30 14.66
C THR A 391 12.63 -2.73 14.84
N GLU A 392 12.41 -1.41 14.68
CA GLU A 392 11.05 -0.85 14.70
C GLU A 392 10.15 -1.44 13.60
N ALA A 393 10.69 -1.57 12.38
CA ALA A 393 9.96 -2.16 11.27
C ALA A 393 9.73 -3.67 11.47
N LEU A 394 10.75 -4.41 11.92
CA LEU A 394 10.64 -5.86 12.18
C LEU A 394 9.66 -6.18 13.32
N GLU A 395 9.69 -5.42 14.43
CA GLU A 395 8.69 -5.55 15.50
C GLU A 395 7.28 -5.15 15.03
N GLY A 396 7.18 -4.22 14.08
CA GLY A 396 5.92 -3.89 13.40
C GLY A 396 5.40 -5.05 12.55
N TYR A 397 6.29 -5.74 11.84
CA TYR A 397 5.99 -6.94 11.06
C TYR A 397 5.48 -8.08 11.95
N ALA A 398 6.17 -8.37 13.06
CA ALA A 398 5.71 -9.38 14.03
C ALA A 398 4.32 -9.08 14.59
N ARG A 399 4.02 -7.82 14.91
CA ARG A 399 2.67 -7.40 15.33
C ARG A 399 1.64 -7.58 14.22
N GLY A 400 2.01 -7.31 12.97
CA GLY A 400 1.17 -7.59 11.80
C GLY A 400 0.78 -9.06 11.70
N LEU A 401 1.75 -9.96 11.90
CA LEU A 401 1.54 -11.41 11.95
C LEU A 401 0.63 -11.86 13.11
N GLY A 402 0.36 -10.98 14.08
CA GLY A 402 -0.36 -11.32 15.30
C GLY A 402 0.49 -12.09 16.31
N ALA A 403 1.82 -12.02 16.20
CA ALA A 403 2.72 -12.66 17.15
C ALA A 403 2.55 -12.08 18.55
N GLU A 404 2.60 -12.92 19.58
CA GLU A 404 2.56 -12.49 20.98
C GLU A 404 3.94 -12.01 21.47
N ARG A 405 5.00 -12.43 20.78
CA ARG A 405 6.38 -12.15 21.14
C ARG A 405 7.28 -12.09 19.90
N VAL A 406 8.36 -11.35 20.00
CA VAL A 406 9.52 -11.41 19.09
C VAL A 406 10.61 -12.19 19.79
N THR A 407 11.24 -13.13 19.11
CA THR A 407 12.38 -13.88 19.63
C THR A 407 13.66 -13.53 18.87
N VAL A 408 14.81 -13.65 19.53
CA VAL A 408 16.12 -13.42 18.91
C VAL A 408 17.20 -14.24 19.62
N HIS A 409 18.19 -14.70 18.86
CA HIS A 409 19.43 -15.24 19.39
C HIS A 409 20.53 -14.19 19.33
N ALA A 410 20.58 -13.32 20.34
CA ALA A 410 21.51 -12.19 20.36
C ALA A 410 22.94 -12.63 20.71
N SER A 411 23.93 -12.11 19.99
CA SER A 411 25.35 -12.22 20.35
C SER A 411 25.66 -11.43 21.63
N ARG A 412 26.85 -11.65 22.22
CA ARG A 412 27.38 -10.83 23.33
C ARG A 412 27.36 -9.34 22.97
N THR A 413 27.72 -9.02 21.73
CA THR A 413 27.74 -7.66 21.17
C THR A 413 26.34 -7.05 21.03
N ALA A 414 25.35 -7.83 20.58
CA ALA A 414 23.99 -7.34 20.32
C ALA A 414 23.09 -7.33 21.56
N LYS A 415 23.38 -8.16 22.57
CA LYS A 415 22.57 -8.28 23.80
C LYS A 415 22.25 -6.93 24.47
N PRO A 416 23.21 -6.00 24.70
CA PRO A 416 22.90 -4.73 25.33
C PRO A 416 21.92 -3.87 24.53
N PHE A 417 21.92 -3.97 23.20
CA PHE A 417 20.96 -3.26 22.34
C PHE A 417 19.54 -3.80 22.57
N PHE A 418 19.36 -5.11 22.49
CA PHE A 418 18.05 -5.75 22.70
C PHE A 418 17.52 -5.51 24.13
N GLN A 419 18.38 -5.57 25.15
CA GLN A 419 17.98 -5.25 26.53
C GLN A 419 17.47 -3.81 26.66
N LYS A 420 18.11 -2.84 26.01
CA LYS A 420 17.66 -1.43 26.01
C LYS A 420 16.30 -1.25 25.31
N ARG A 421 15.97 -2.12 24.35
CA ARG A 421 14.65 -2.17 23.69
C ARG A 421 13.59 -2.91 24.51
N GLY A 422 13.94 -3.49 25.65
CA GLY A 422 13.02 -4.21 26.53
C GLY A 422 12.96 -5.72 26.33
N TYR A 423 13.82 -6.29 25.48
CA TYR A 423 13.94 -7.74 25.37
C TYR A 423 14.53 -8.32 26.65
N GLN A 424 13.95 -9.42 27.12
CA GLN A 424 14.40 -10.15 28.30
C GLN A 424 15.21 -11.38 27.90
N VAL A 425 16.26 -11.67 28.66
CA VAL A 425 17.05 -12.89 28.46
C VAL A 425 16.26 -14.07 29.03
N VAL A 426 15.95 -15.04 28.17
CA VAL A 426 15.34 -16.31 28.58
C VAL A 426 16.43 -17.28 29.01
N THR A 427 17.44 -17.46 28.15
CA THR A 427 18.54 -18.43 28.39
C THR A 427 19.85 -17.91 27.80
N ALA A 428 20.93 -18.04 28.56
CA ALA A 428 22.30 -17.94 28.02
C ALA A 428 22.75 -19.35 27.58
N GLN A 429 23.28 -19.47 26.37
CA GLN A 429 23.61 -20.78 25.79
C GLN A 429 24.86 -20.71 24.92
N ARG A 430 25.38 -21.90 24.57
CA ARG A 430 26.53 -22.03 23.66
C ARG A 430 26.10 -22.80 22.42
N VAL A 431 26.49 -22.29 21.26
CA VAL A 431 26.24 -22.92 19.96
C VAL A 431 27.56 -23.25 19.29
N VAL A 432 27.68 -24.45 18.71
CA VAL A 432 28.88 -24.84 17.99
C VAL A 432 28.79 -24.37 16.54
N ARG A 433 29.71 -23.49 16.12
CA ARG A 433 29.86 -23.06 14.73
C ARG A 433 31.25 -23.47 14.27
N ARG A 434 31.33 -24.28 13.19
CA ARG A 434 32.61 -24.73 12.59
C ARG A 434 33.60 -25.32 13.63
N GLY A 435 33.07 -26.03 14.64
CA GLY A 435 33.88 -26.64 15.70
C GLY A 435 34.26 -25.72 16.87
N VAL A 436 33.83 -24.45 16.86
CA VAL A 436 34.08 -23.48 17.95
C VAL A 436 32.77 -23.19 18.69
N GLU A 437 32.80 -23.23 20.02
CA GLU A 437 31.67 -22.82 20.86
C GLU A 437 31.56 -21.29 20.89
N LEU A 438 30.39 -20.76 20.56
CA LEU A 438 30.05 -19.35 20.65
C LEU A 438 28.92 -19.15 21.66
N GLU A 439 29.09 -18.20 22.58
CA GLU A 439 28.00 -17.81 23.48
C GLU A 439 27.00 -16.89 22.76
N ASN A 440 25.72 -17.23 22.87
CA ASN A 440 24.61 -16.35 22.51
C ASN A 440 23.51 -16.39 23.57
N PHE A 441 22.52 -15.50 23.43
CA PHE A 441 21.43 -15.34 24.38
C PHE A 441 20.11 -15.47 23.64
N ALA A 442 19.30 -16.46 24.01
CA ALA A 442 17.91 -16.50 23.62
C ALA A 442 17.17 -15.40 24.39
N MET A 443 16.58 -14.46 23.66
CA MET A 443 15.87 -13.31 24.22
C MET A 443 14.49 -13.17 23.59
N GLU A 444 13.55 -12.61 24.34
CA GLU A 444 12.20 -12.33 23.84
C GLU A 444 11.70 -10.94 24.25
N LEU A 445 10.90 -10.34 23.36
CA LEU A 445 10.10 -9.15 23.62
C LEU A 445 8.63 -9.53 23.55
N LYS A 446 7.88 -9.29 24.62
CA LYS A 446 6.42 -9.42 24.60
C LYS A 446 5.80 -8.21 23.88
N LEU A 447 4.93 -8.45 22.91
CA LEU A 447 4.49 -7.44 21.94
C LEU A 447 3.33 -6.55 22.35
#